data_AF-A0A7H1DVC6-F1
#
_entry.id   AF-A0A7H1DVC6-F1
#
_cell.length_a   1.000
_cell.length_b   1.000
_cell.length_c   1.000
_cell.angle_alpha   90.00
_cell.angle_beta   90.00
_cell.angle_gamma   90.00
#
_symmetry.space_group_name_H-M   'P 1'
#
loop_
_entity.id
_entity.type
_entity.pdbx_description
1 polymer ?
#
loop_
_entity_poly.entity_id
_entity_poly.type
_entity_poly.pdbx_seq_one_letter_code
_entity_poly.pdbx_strand_id
1 'polypeptide(L)'
;MNLENINDHLEAYKNHDQIIDAAEFIISTFGLEHENFAGFGFRPELEPDRMLLTAEGEIGDRQMVMIPKNLFDFDLNLVVNMLAHEMLHVRQKAPENVVEDKNEREFQAYYEMLFHKVFPNVPDVSDFHKKFFGGKALEYYKRMGEGSELQTKYAEQKLEVEGLINAL
;
A
#
# COMPACT_ATOMS: atom_id res chain seq x y z
N MET A 1 0.81 -13.89 14.69
CA MET A 1 1.91 -13.83 13.71
C MET A 1 3.17 -13.39 14.44
N ASN A 2 4.31 -14.07 14.29
CA ASN A 2 5.56 -13.70 14.95
C ASN A 2 6.47 -12.95 13.97
N LEU A 3 6.63 -11.63 14.16
CA LEU A 3 7.41 -10.77 13.26
C LEU A 3 8.91 -11.10 13.27
N GLU A 4 9.45 -11.63 14.38
CA GLU A 4 10.86 -12.03 14.45
C GLU A 4 11.18 -13.16 13.46
N ASN A 5 10.30 -14.17 13.39
CA ASN A 5 10.45 -15.26 12.43
C ASN A 5 10.34 -14.76 10.96
N ILE A 6 9.56 -13.70 10.71
CA ILE A 6 9.43 -13.13 9.36
C ILE A 6 10.74 -12.42 8.96
N ASN A 7 11.35 -11.65 9.86
CA ASN A 7 12.64 -11.00 9.61
C ASN A 7 13.75 -12.01 9.30
N ASP A 8 13.82 -13.12 10.03
CA ASP A 8 14.83 -14.17 9.75
C ASP A 8 14.68 -14.77 8.34
N HIS A 9 13.45 -14.96 7.87
CA HIS A 9 13.19 -15.42 6.50
C HIS A 9 13.56 -14.35 5.46
N LEU A 10 13.24 -13.09 5.71
CA LEU A 10 13.60 -11.99 4.82
C LEU A 10 15.10 -11.82 4.68
N GLU A 11 15.85 -11.90 5.78
CA GLU A 11 17.31 -11.85 5.75
C GLU A 11 17.90 -13.03 4.96
N ALA A 12 17.31 -14.23 5.06
CA ALA A 12 17.71 -15.35 4.22
C ALA A 12 17.50 -15.05 2.73
N TYR A 13 16.35 -14.50 2.33
CA TYR A 13 16.10 -14.12 0.94
C TYR A 13 17.03 -13.01 0.44
N LYS A 14 17.25 -11.96 1.26
CA LYS A 14 18.18 -10.87 0.92
C LYS A 14 19.60 -11.36 0.68
N ASN A 15 20.10 -12.27 1.53
CA ASN A 15 21.44 -12.85 1.40
C ASN A 15 21.64 -13.70 0.13
N HIS A 16 20.56 -14.05 -0.57
CA HIS A 16 20.59 -14.82 -1.82
C HIS A 16 20.06 -14.02 -3.03
N ASP A 17 19.91 -12.69 -2.92
CA ASP A 17 19.36 -11.82 -3.97
C ASP A 17 17.91 -12.18 -4.39
N GLN A 18 17.14 -12.81 -3.51
CA GLN A 18 15.78 -13.32 -3.77
C GLN A 18 14.69 -12.33 -3.35
N ILE A 19 14.80 -11.07 -3.80
CA ILE A 19 13.91 -9.97 -3.38
C ILE A 19 12.45 -10.19 -3.84
N ILE A 20 12.24 -10.79 -5.02
CA ILE A 20 10.88 -11.10 -5.50
C ILE A 20 10.26 -12.20 -4.63
N ASP A 21 10.99 -13.27 -4.34
CA ASP A 21 10.50 -14.36 -3.49
C ASP A 21 10.18 -13.85 -2.07
N ALA A 22 10.99 -12.93 -1.54
CA ALA A 22 10.71 -12.24 -0.29
C ALA A 22 9.41 -11.42 -0.35
N ALA A 23 9.15 -10.71 -1.45
CA ALA A 23 7.91 -9.96 -1.63
C ALA A 23 6.69 -10.89 -1.75
N GLU A 24 6.78 -12.00 -2.48
CA GLU A 24 5.72 -13.02 -2.55
C GLU A 24 5.46 -13.68 -1.18
N PHE A 25 6.52 -13.92 -0.41
CA PHE A 25 6.41 -14.40 0.97
C PHE A 25 5.65 -13.40 1.85
N ILE A 26 5.87 -12.09 1.69
CA ILE A 26 5.10 -11.07 2.42
C ILE A 26 3.65 -11.03 1.97
N ILE A 27 3.38 -11.05 0.66
CA ILE A 27 2.00 -11.07 0.14
C ILE A 27 1.21 -12.23 0.77
N SER A 28 1.79 -13.43 0.79
CA SER A 28 1.13 -14.62 1.34
C SER A 28 1.01 -14.61 2.85
N THR A 29 2.04 -14.14 3.56
CA THR A 29 2.05 -14.08 5.02
C THR A 29 0.98 -13.12 5.57
N PHE A 30 0.77 -12.00 4.88
CA PHE A 30 -0.15 -10.95 5.33
C PHE A 30 -1.54 -11.02 4.68
N GLY A 31 -1.79 -12.01 3.80
CA GLY A 31 -3.10 -12.19 3.17
C GLY A 31 -3.44 -11.12 2.13
N LEU A 32 -2.44 -10.64 1.40
CA LEU A 32 -2.56 -9.55 0.44
C LEU A 32 -2.95 -10.03 -0.97
N GLU A 33 -3.11 -11.33 -1.18
CA GLU A 33 -3.32 -11.95 -2.49
C GLU A 33 -4.54 -11.39 -3.23
N HIS A 34 -4.44 -11.40 -4.55
CA HIS A 34 -5.56 -11.11 -5.44
C HIS A 34 -5.36 -11.78 -6.80
N GLU A 35 -6.45 -12.23 -7.44
CA GLU A 35 -6.37 -12.90 -8.75
C GLU A 35 -5.86 -11.98 -9.86
N ASN A 36 -6.10 -10.68 -9.72
CA ASN A 36 -5.63 -9.66 -10.66
C ASN A 36 -4.12 -9.35 -10.53
N PHE A 37 -3.40 -9.99 -9.60
CA PHE A 37 -1.98 -9.80 -9.42
C PHE A 37 -1.17 -10.63 -10.43
N ALA A 38 -0.38 -9.99 -11.28
CA ALA A 38 0.45 -10.67 -12.27
C ALA A 38 1.80 -11.13 -11.71
N GLY A 39 2.24 -10.61 -10.55
CA GLY A 39 3.58 -10.84 -9.98
C GLY A 39 4.35 -9.54 -9.74
N PHE A 40 5.65 -9.67 -9.45
CA PHE A 40 6.54 -8.55 -9.21
C PHE A 40 7.52 -8.32 -10.36
N GLY A 41 7.87 -7.06 -10.59
CA GLY A 41 8.98 -6.63 -11.42
C GLY A 41 9.90 -5.68 -10.67
N PHE A 42 11.09 -5.41 -11.23
CA PHE A 42 12.04 -4.47 -10.64
C PHE A 42 11.96 -3.09 -11.28
N ARG A 43 12.05 -2.07 -10.43
CA ARG A 43 12.36 -0.68 -10.81
C ARG A 43 13.76 -0.29 -10.33
N PRO A 44 14.33 0.84 -10.81
CA PRO A 44 15.59 1.36 -10.28
C PRO A 44 15.54 1.51 -8.76
N GLU A 45 16.68 1.26 -8.11
CA GLU A 45 16.84 1.45 -6.66
C GLU A 45 16.46 2.87 -6.26
N LEU A 46 15.88 2.98 -5.07
CA LEU A 46 15.41 4.26 -4.55
C LEU A 46 16.42 4.83 -3.57
N GLU A 47 16.49 6.15 -3.55
CA GLU A 47 17.17 6.89 -2.48
C GLU A 47 16.56 6.51 -1.11
N PRO A 48 17.36 6.47 -0.03
CA PRO A 48 16.90 6.00 1.29
C PRO A 48 15.71 6.77 1.89
N ASP A 49 15.42 7.97 1.37
CA ASP A 49 14.33 8.83 1.82
C ASP A 49 13.04 8.67 1.00
N ARG A 50 13.02 7.79 0.00
CA ARG A 50 11.86 7.60 -0.89
C ARG A 50 11.56 6.12 -1.06
N MET A 51 10.40 5.69 -0.59
CA MET A 51 9.83 4.39 -0.96
C MET A 51 8.70 4.62 -1.97
N LEU A 52 8.83 4.04 -3.16
CA LEU A 52 7.90 4.17 -4.27
C LEU A 52 7.75 2.81 -4.95
N LEU A 53 6.58 2.22 -4.79
CA LEU A 53 6.16 1.04 -5.52
C LEU A 53 5.11 1.50 -6.54
N THR A 54 4.83 0.69 -7.56
CA THR A 54 3.77 0.99 -8.54
C THR A 54 3.09 -0.29 -9.01
N ALA A 55 1.75 -0.30 -9.02
CA ALA A 55 0.96 -1.29 -9.75
C ALA A 55 0.76 -0.85 -11.22
N GLU A 56 1.46 -1.52 -12.14
CA GLU A 56 1.47 -1.24 -13.58
C GLU A 56 0.60 -2.23 -14.36
N GLY A 57 -0.13 -1.71 -15.35
CA GLY A 57 -1.11 -2.45 -16.14
C GLY A 57 -2.31 -1.57 -16.49
N GLU A 58 -3.06 -1.99 -17.52
CA GLU A 58 -4.31 -1.33 -17.90
C GLU A 58 -5.43 -1.69 -16.92
N ILE A 59 -6.43 -0.82 -16.76
CA ILE A 59 -7.60 -1.13 -15.92
C ILE A 59 -8.36 -2.29 -16.57
N GLY A 60 -8.73 -3.29 -15.77
CA GLY A 60 -9.38 -4.52 -16.24
C GLY A 60 -8.41 -5.65 -16.55
N ASP A 61 -7.11 -5.37 -16.68
CA ASP A 61 -6.07 -6.38 -16.88
C ASP A 61 -5.34 -6.73 -15.59
N ARG A 62 -4.53 -7.80 -15.63
CA ARG A 62 -3.65 -8.17 -14.52
C ARG A 62 -2.56 -7.11 -14.33
N GLN A 63 -2.27 -6.81 -13.06
CA GLN A 63 -1.33 -5.75 -12.67
C GLN A 63 -0.01 -6.33 -12.18
N MET A 64 1.10 -5.79 -12.68
CA MET A 64 2.45 -6.07 -12.18
C MET A 64 2.83 -5.04 -11.12
N VAL A 65 3.30 -5.48 -9.95
CA VAL A 65 3.79 -4.55 -8.92
C VAL A 65 5.30 -4.37 -9.08
N MET A 66 5.75 -3.14 -9.30
CA MET A 66 7.15 -2.80 -9.51
C MET A 66 7.78 -2.37 -8.18
N ILE A 67 8.77 -3.14 -7.73
CA ILE A 67 9.46 -2.94 -6.45
C ILE A 67 10.94 -2.61 -6.67
N PRO A 68 11.56 -1.78 -5.82
CA PRO A 68 12.99 -1.55 -5.89
C PRO A 68 13.77 -2.73 -5.29
N LYS A 69 15.02 -2.92 -5.71
CA LYS A 69 15.85 -4.01 -5.19
C LYS A 69 16.17 -3.87 -3.69
N ASN A 70 16.29 -2.63 -3.22
CA ASN A 70 16.53 -2.31 -1.82
C ASN A 70 15.25 -2.24 -0.97
N LEU A 71 14.12 -2.82 -1.41
CA LEU A 71 12.84 -2.76 -0.70
C LEU A 71 12.96 -3.18 0.77
N PHE A 72 13.71 -4.24 1.05
CA PHE A 72 13.85 -4.80 2.40
C PHE A 72 15.01 -4.20 3.21
N ASP A 73 15.58 -3.08 2.78
CA ASP A 73 16.48 -2.28 3.62
C ASP A 73 15.71 -1.26 4.48
N PHE A 74 14.42 -1.10 4.22
CA PHE A 74 13.51 -0.26 4.97
C PHE A 74 12.81 -1.05 6.10
N ASP A 75 12.19 -0.33 7.02
CA ASP A 75 11.37 -0.90 8.09
C ASP A 75 10.29 -1.85 7.55
N LEU A 76 10.18 -3.04 8.14
CA LEU A 76 9.26 -4.07 7.65
C LEU A 76 7.80 -3.61 7.71
N ASN A 77 7.38 -2.91 8.77
CA ASN A 77 5.99 -2.46 8.87
C ASN A 77 5.67 -1.47 7.74
N LEU A 78 6.60 -0.57 7.43
CA LEU A 78 6.49 0.32 6.28
C LEU A 78 6.42 -0.46 4.96
N VAL A 79 7.30 -1.44 4.75
CA VAL A 79 7.31 -2.27 3.52
C VAL A 79 5.98 -2.99 3.32
N VAL A 80 5.44 -3.63 4.37
CA VAL A 80 4.16 -4.35 4.31
C VAL A 80 3.02 -3.39 3.98
N ASN A 81 2.99 -2.19 4.57
CA ASN A 81 1.96 -1.20 4.28
C ASN A 81 2.05 -0.69 2.84
N MET A 82 3.25 -0.48 2.31
CA MET A 82 3.44 -0.05 0.92
C MET A 82 3.07 -1.16 -0.07
N LEU A 83 3.34 -2.43 0.24
CA LEU A 83 2.84 -3.55 -0.55
C LEU A 83 1.31 -3.64 -0.49
N ALA A 84 0.71 -3.48 0.69
CA ALA A 84 -0.74 -3.46 0.84
C ALA A 84 -1.41 -2.33 0.03
N HIS A 85 -0.78 -1.16 -0.01
CA HIS A 85 -1.21 -0.02 -0.84
C HIS A 85 -1.28 -0.41 -2.32
N GLU A 86 -0.20 -0.95 -2.88
CA GLU A 86 -0.18 -1.38 -4.28
C GLU A 86 -1.14 -2.54 -4.54
N MET A 87 -1.27 -3.48 -3.61
CA MET A 87 -2.23 -4.57 -3.72
C MET A 87 -3.68 -4.09 -3.68
N LEU A 88 -3.97 -2.98 -2.99
CA LEU A 88 -5.28 -2.34 -3.11
C LEU A 88 -5.48 -1.77 -4.53
N HIS A 89 -4.46 -1.17 -5.14
CA HIS A 89 -4.56 -0.76 -6.54
C HIS A 89 -4.76 -1.94 -7.49
N VAL A 90 -4.14 -3.09 -7.23
CA VAL A 90 -4.40 -4.32 -7.99
C VAL A 90 -5.88 -4.71 -7.93
N ARG A 91 -6.50 -4.61 -6.75
CA ARG A 91 -7.95 -4.87 -6.53
C ARG A 91 -8.83 -3.84 -7.23
N GLN A 92 -8.53 -2.56 -7.05
CA GLN A 92 -9.28 -1.43 -7.62
C GLN A 92 -9.22 -1.36 -9.15
N LYS A 93 -8.28 -2.06 -9.78
CA LYS A 93 -8.17 -2.15 -11.24
C LYS A 93 -8.71 -3.48 -11.79
N ALA A 94 -9.17 -4.38 -10.93
CA ALA A 94 -9.76 -5.63 -11.36
C ALA A 94 -11.18 -5.41 -11.90
N PRO A 95 -11.63 -6.14 -12.94
CA PRO A 95 -12.92 -5.95 -13.59
C PRO A 95 -14.13 -5.88 -12.64
N GLU A 96 -14.09 -6.61 -11.54
CA GLU A 96 -15.15 -6.72 -10.56
C GLU A 96 -15.23 -5.54 -9.59
N ASN A 97 -14.15 -4.77 -9.43
CA ASN A 97 -13.98 -3.73 -8.40
C ASN A 97 -13.39 -2.43 -8.97
N VAL A 98 -13.60 -2.16 -10.26
CA VAL A 98 -12.99 -1.01 -10.93
C VAL A 98 -13.37 0.29 -10.23
N VAL A 99 -12.35 1.02 -9.77
CA VAL A 99 -12.46 2.39 -9.32
C VAL A 99 -11.78 3.27 -10.38
N GLU A 100 -12.56 4.04 -11.13
CA GLU A 100 -12.08 4.81 -12.28
C GLU A 100 -11.30 6.07 -11.88
N ASP A 101 -11.78 6.79 -10.86
CA ASP A 101 -11.16 8.03 -10.44
C ASP A 101 -9.83 7.78 -9.70
N LYS A 102 -8.76 8.42 -10.17
CA LYS A 102 -7.43 8.26 -9.58
C LYS A 102 -7.39 8.76 -8.13
N ASN A 103 -8.03 9.89 -7.83
CA ASN A 103 -7.99 10.46 -6.49
C ASN A 103 -8.77 9.58 -5.51
N GLU A 104 -9.87 8.97 -5.95
CA GLU A 104 -10.60 7.96 -5.19
C GLU A 104 -9.73 6.74 -4.87
N ARG A 105 -9.04 6.17 -5.87
CA ARG A 105 -8.13 5.03 -5.67
C ARG A 105 -7.06 5.31 -4.62
N GLU A 106 -6.37 6.44 -4.78
CA GLU A 106 -5.26 6.84 -3.92
C GLU A 106 -5.75 7.16 -2.50
N PHE A 107 -6.89 7.85 -2.37
CA PHE A 107 -7.50 8.11 -1.07
C PHE A 107 -7.81 6.82 -0.32
N GLN A 108 -8.48 5.86 -0.97
CA GLN A 108 -8.77 4.56 -0.39
C GLN A 108 -7.49 3.81 0.02
N ALA A 109 -6.43 3.87 -0.80
CA ALA A 109 -5.17 3.18 -0.52
C ALA A 109 -4.42 3.79 0.68
N TYR A 110 -4.36 5.12 0.80
CA TYR A 110 -3.80 5.75 2.00
C TYR A 110 -4.67 5.57 3.23
N TYR A 111 -6.00 5.58 3.09
CA TYR A 111 -6.91 5.28 4.19
C TYR A 111 -6.71 3.83 4.69
N GLU A 112 -6.50 2.88 3.77
CA GLU A 112 -6.22 1.49 4.12
C GLU A 112 -4.92 1.33 4.91
N MET A 113 -3.87 2.10 4.61
CA MET A 113 -2.61 2.10 5.37
C MET A 113 -2.76 2.65 6.82
N LEU A 114 -3.87 3.32 7.13
CA LEU A 114 -4.14 3.90 8.46
C LEU A 114 -5.06 3.04 9.30
N PHE A 115 -5.99 2.32 8.67
CA PHE A 115 -7.10 1.65 9.38
C PHE A 115 -7.29 0.17 9.04
N HIS A 116 -6.52 -0.37 8.08
CA HIS A 116 -6.41 -1.79 7.71
C HIS A 116 -7.76 -2.51 7.60
N LYS A 117 -8.72 -1.89 6.90
CA LYS A 117 -10.09 -2.42 6.78
C LYS A 117 -10.15 -3.59 5.80
N VAL A 118 -9.32 -3.56 4.76
CA VAL A 118 -9.25 -4.56 3.69
C VAL A 118 -8.21 -5.64 4.01
N PHE A 119 -7.10 -5.25 4.65
CA PHE A 119 -5.96 -6.10 4.97
C PHE A 119 -5.66 -6.10 6.48
N PRO A 120 -6.50 -6.73 7.32
CA PRO A 120 -6.43 -6.60 8.78
C PRO A 120 -5.19 -7.21 9.45
N ASN A 121 -4.37 -7.98 8.70
CA ASN A 121 -3.12 -8.54 9.20
C ASN A 121 -1.93 -7.60 9.01
N VAL A 122 -2.08 -6.53 8.22
CA VAL A 122 -1.03 -5.52 8.00
C VAL A 122 -0.72 -4.84 9.34
N PRO A 123 0.57 -4.69 9.70
CA PRO A 123 0.95 -4.12 10.97
C PRO A 123 0.84 -2.60 10.93
N ASP A 124 0.69 -1.98 12.10
CA ASP A 124 0.77 -0.54 12.24
C ASP A 124 2.17 0.01 11.90
N VAL A 125 2.22 1.13 11.18
CA VAL A 125 3.43 1.94 11.02
C VAL A 125 3.59 2.93 12.18
N SER A 126 4.78 3.54 12.29
CA SER A 126 5.05 4.57 13.30
C SER A 126 4.17 5.82 13.12
N ASP A 127 3.98 6.59 14.19
CA ASP A 127 3.17 7.82 14.19
C ASP A 127 3.64 8.84 13.15
N PHE A 128 4.96 8.90 12.90
CA PHE A 128 5.54 9.69 11.82
C PHE A 128 4.94 9.31 10.45
N HIS A 129 4.88 8.01 10.14
CA HIS A 129 4.32 7.52 8.88
C HIS A 129 2.80 7.63 8.85
N LYS A 130 2.10 7.36 9.97
CA LYS A 130 0.65 7.58 10.07
C LYS A 130 0.29 9.02 9.74
N LYS A 131 1.03 9.99 10.28
CA LYS A 131 0.84 11.42 9.98
C LYS A 131 1.11 11.75 8.50
N PHE A 132 2.16 11.17 7.93
CA PHE A 132 2.48 11.34 6.50
C PHE A 132 1.38 10.79 5.60
N PHE A 133 0.95 9.53 5.81
CA PHE A 133 -0.11 8.88 5.04
C PHE A 133 -1.46 9.57 5.20
N GLY A 134 -1.80 10.01 6.41
CA GLY A 134 -2.98 10.83 6.66
C GLY A 134 -2.95 12.14 5.87
N GLY A 135 -1.81 12.82 5.82
CA GLY A 135 -1.63 14.01 4.97
C GLY A 135 -1.86 13.72 3.48
N LYS A 136 -1.35 12.59 2.98
CA LYS A 136 -1.57 12.14 1.60
C LYS A 136 -3.04 11.81 1.32
N ALA A 137 -3.73 11.11 2.22
CA ALA A 137 -5.15 10.82 2.09
C ALA A 137 -5.95 12.14 1.97
N LEU A 138 -5.75 13.10 2.88
CA LEU A 138 -6.45 14.39 2.84
C LEU A 138 -6.12 15.20 1.57
N GLU A 139 -4.89 15.10 1.05
CA GLU A 139 -4.51 15.72 -0.22
C GLU A 139 -5.33 15.15 -1.39
N TYR A 140 -5.50 13.83 -1.48
CA TYR A 140 -6.29 13.20 -2.52
C TYR A 140 -7.79 13.45 -2.36
N TYR A 141 -8.32 13.41 -1.14
CA TYR A 141 -9.70 13.82 -0.85
C TYR A 141 -9.99 15.24 -1.36
N LYS A 142 -9.07 16.18 -1.12
CA LYS A 142 -9.20 17.56 -1.63
C LYS A 142 -9.23 17.59 -3.17
N ARG A 143 -8.43 16.75 -3.84
CA ARG A 143 -8.34 16.67 -5.31
C ARG A 143 -9.55 16.04 -5.98
N MET A 144 -10.43 15.35 -5.24
CA MET A 144 -11.73 14.86 -5.76
C MET A 144 -12.69 15.99 -6.16
N GLY A 145 -12.40 17.24 -5.82
CA GLY A 145 -13.21 18.41 -6.15
C GLY A 145 -14.12 18.82 -4.99
N GLU A 146 -14.14 20.11 -4.69
CA GLU A 146 -14.93 20.68 -3.58
C GLU A 146 -16.43 20.46 -3.80
N GLY A 147 -17.09 19.85 -2.82
CA GLY A 147 -18.53 19.57 -2.89
C GLY A 147 -18.92 18.48 -3.89
N SER A 148 -17.96 17.70 -4.40
CA SER A 148 -18.25 16.60 -5.33
C SER A 148 -18.96 15.44 -4.65
N GLU A 149 -19.56 14.57 -5.46
CA GLU A 149 -20.17 13.32 -4.98
C GLU A 149 -19.14 12.44 -4.26
N LEU A 150 -17.89 12.42 -4.75
CA LEU A 150 -16.79 11.70 -4.12
C LEU A 150 -16.44 12.26 -2.74
N GLN A 151 -16.35 13.58 -2.57
CA GLN A 151 -16.14 14.16 -1.24
C GLN A 151 -17.29 13.82 -0.30
N THR A 152 -18.53 13.91 -0.77
CA THR A 152 -19.71 13.52 0.02
C THR A 152 -19.61 12.06 0.44
N LYS A 153 -19.26 11.15 -0.48
CA LYS A 153 -19.10 9.72 -0.24
C LYS A 153 -18.06 9.40 0.84
N TYR A 154 -16.97 10.16 0.90
CA TYR A 154 -15.83 9.91 1.81
C TYR A 154 -15.73 10.86 2.99
N ALA A 155 -16.76 11.67 3.26
CA ALA A 155 -16.73 12.70 4.29
C ALA A 155 -16.45 12.13 5.70
N GLU A 156 -17.05 10.99 6.04
CA GLU A 156 -16.81 10.32 7.34
C GLU A 156 -15.37 9.82 7.46
N GLN A 157 -14.87 9.13 6.45
CA GLN A 157 -13.48 8.64 6.41
C GLN A 157 -12.48 9.79 6.50
N LYS A 158 -12.77 10.93 5.87
CA LYS A 158 -11.96 12.14 6.01
C LYS A 158 -11.91 12.64 7.46
N LEU A 159 -13.03 12.62 8.19
CA LEU A 159 -13.06 13.01 9.61
C LEU A 159 -12.28 12.03 10.49
N GLU A 160 -12.33 10.73 10.19
CA GLU A 160 -11.52 9.73 10.88
C GLU A 160 -10.02 9.98 10.71
N VAL A 161 -9.58 10.29 9.48
CA VAL A 161 -8.18 10.63 9.19
C VAL A 161 -7.75 11.89 9.95
N GLU A 162 -8.58 12.94 9.95
CA GLU A 162 -8.30 14.16 10.73
C GLU A 162 -8.23 13.89 12.23
N GLY A 163 -9.16 13.09 12.74
CA GLY A 163 -9.19 12.67 14.14
C GLY A 163 -7.92 11.92 14.54
N LEU A 164 -7.47 10.98 13.70
CA LEU A 164 -6.23 10.24 13.90
C LEU A 164 -5.03 11.20 13.92
N ILE A 165 -4.86 12.06 12.91
CA ILE A 165 -3.72 13.00 12.84
C ILE A 165 -3.66 13.92 14.06
N ASN A 166 -4.81 14.38 14.56
CA ASN A 166 -4.87 15.27 15.73
C ASN A 166 -4.54 14.54 17.05
N ALA A 167 -4.61 13.21 17.07
CA ALA A 167 -4.31 12.39 18.25
C ALA A 167 -2.84 11.92 18.32
N LEU A 168 -2.05 12.12 17.25
CA LEU A 168 -0.63 11.76 17.12
C LEU A 168 0.30 12.95 17.42
#